data_AF-A0A7S1TXZ9-F1
#
_entry.id   AF-A0A7S1TXZ9-F1
#
_cell.length_a   1.000
_cell.length_b   1.000
_cell.length_c   1.000
_cell.angle_alpha   90.00
_cell.angle_beta   90.00
_cell.angle_gamma   90.00
#
_symmetry.space_group_name_H-M   'P 1'
#
loop_
_entity.id
_entity.type
_entity.pdbx_description
1 polymer ?
#
loop_
_entity_poly.entity_id
_entity_poly.type
_entity_poly.pdbx_seq_one_letter_code
_entity_poly.pdbx_strand_id
1 'polypeptide(L)'
;PPAAPAAAAAPAAAAPAEDGFVRCKNLGCKAKFHPSDSTPDACSYHLGPAIFHDRGKGWACCRDKHRLVYSWEEFERIPGCQVGPHSATARPQNADIALSPTVEAAMRVQEREAAAPMKTAADFNRENPDAPTGLKVEAPSEVKRPKCTRKDDGTARCVRKGCQQIFALRDNGPRACTYHVGEPVFWDTSKYWGCCPGQVKYDFDSFLKVPGCETGYHDDASGDFDDDATAAATVAAFQGA
;
A
#
# COMPACT_ATOMS: atom_id res chain seq x y z
N PRO A 1 -58.49 1.93 -42.16
CA PRO A 1 -57.79 3.07 -42.81
C PRO A 1 -58.75 4.25 -43.03
N PRO A 2 -58.31 5.53 -43.06
CA PRO A 2 -56.94 6.07 -43.00
C PRO A 2 -56.66 6.84 -41.68
N ALA A 3 -55.49 6.68 -41.06
CA ALA A 3 -54.25 7.41 -41.35
C ALA A 3 -54.29 8.88 -40.90
N ALA A 4 -53.62 9.15 -39.77
CA ALA A 4 -53.28 10.48 -39.31
C ALA A 4 -52.45 11.20 -40.38
N PRO A 5 -52.68 12.50 -40.63
CA PRO A 5 -51.82 13.26 -41.52
C PRO A 5 -50.46 13.47 -40.86
N ALA A 6 -49.44 12.90 -41.51
CA ALA A 6 -48.05 13.24 -41.31
C ALA A 6 -47.85 14.73 -41.64
N ALA A 7 -47.54 15.55 -40.64
CA ALA A 7 -47.03 16.89 -40.86
C ALA A 7 -45.53 16.77 -41.14
N ALA A 8 -45.18 17.19 -42.35
CA ALA A 8 -43.87 17.08 -42.96
C ALA A 8 -42.77 17.75 -42.13
N ALA A 9 -41.64 17.06 -42.05
CA ALA A 9 -40.35 17.67 -41.75
C ALA A 9 -40.02 18.68 -42.86
N ALA A 10 -39.80 19.93 -42.46
CA ALA A 10 -39.16 20.96 -43.26
C ALA A 10 -37.75 21.23 -42.70
N PRO A 11 -36.82 21.72 -43.54
CA PRO A 11 -35.48 21.19 -43.64
C PRO A 11 -34.52 21.70 -42.56
N ALA A 12 -33.56 20.85 -42.23
CA ALA A 12 -32.31 21.26 -41.61
C ALA A 12 -31.65 22.34 -42.47
N ALA A 13 -31.76 23.59 -42.02
CA ALA A 13 -30.90 24.65 -42.50
C ALA A 13 -29.48 24.35 -42.00
N ALA A 14 -28.67 23.81 -42.90
CA ALA A 14 -27.22 23.83 -42.78
C ALA A 14 -26.77 25.29 -42.71
N ALA A 15 -26.41 25.73 -41.51
CA ALA A 15 -25.61 26.94 -41.30
C ALA A 15 -24.12 26.56 -41.41
N PRO A 16 -23.27 27.46 -41.93
CA PRO A 16 -21.94 27.12 -42.44
C PRO A 16 -20.99 26.67 -41.32
N ALA A 17 -20.11 25.74 -41.66
CA ALA A 17 -18.98 25.34 -40.84
C ALA A 17 -17.99 26.51 -40.73
N GLU A 18 -18.03 27.19 -39.59
CA GLU A 18 -16.91 27.95 -39.04
C GLU A 18 -16.62 27.28 -37.70
N ASP A 19 -15.74 26.28 -37.68
CA ASP A 19 -15.40 25.48 -36.50
C ASP A 19 -14.56 26.30 -35.50
N GLY A 20 -15.21 27.28 -34.84
CA GLY A 20 -14.65 28.13 -33.77
C GLY A 20 -15.06 27.71 -32.36
N PHE A 21 -15.76 26.58 -32.19
CA PHE A 21 -16.22 26.10 -30.89
C PHE A 21 -15.08 25.53 -30.06
N VAL A 22 -14.83 26.14 -28.89
CA VAL A 22 -13.79 25.70 -27.96
C VAL A 22 -14.42 24.93 -26.81
N ARG A 23 -13.77 23.86 -26.35
CA ARG A 23 -14.21 23.13 -25.16
C ARG A 23 -13.85 23.91 -23.90
N CYS A 24 -14.84 24.11 -23.04
CA CYS A 24 -14.64 24.68 -21.71
C CYS A 24 -13.71 23.78 -20.89
N LYS A 25 -12.62 24.37 -20.38
CA LYS A 25 -11.65 23.71 -19.51
C LYS A 25 -11.94 23.91 -18.03
N ASN A 26 -13.02 24.60 -17.68
CA ASN A 26 -13.49 24.67 -16.30
C ASN A 26 -13.93 23.28 -15.83
N LEU A 27 -13.55 22.93 -14.59
CA LEU A 27 -13.76 21.59 -14.04
C LEU A 27 -15.27 21.31 -13.91
N GLY A 28 -15.74 20.18 -14.46
CA GLY A 28 -17.14 19.76 -14.40
C GLY A 28 -18.04 20.27 -15.54
N CYS A 29 -17.69 21.34 -16.27
CA CYS A 29 -18.57 21.90 -17.30
C CYS A 29 -18.61 21.06 -18.59
N LYS A 30 -17.44 20.66 -19.13
CA LYS A 30 -17.25 19.88 -20.38
C LYS A 30 -17.98 20.40 -21.64
N ALA A 31 -18.70 21.52 -21.58
CA ALA A 31 -19.46 22.10 -22.68
C ALA A 31 -18.54 22.70 -23.76
N LYS A 32 -19.05 22.79 -24.99
CA LYS A 32 -18.42 23.55 -26.08
C LYS A 32 -19.08 24.92 -26.15
N PHE A 33 -18.29 25.98 -26.24
CA PHE A 33 -18.78 27.36 -26.30
C PHE A 33 -18.03 28.14 -27.37
N HIS A 34 -18.66 29.20 -27.87
CA HIS A 34 -17.99 30.16 -28.74
C HIS A 34 -17.39 31.28 -27.88
N PRO A 35 -16.11 31.67 -28.07
CA PRO A 35 -15.46 32.69 -27.24
C PRO A 35 -16.20 34.05 -27.19
N SER A 36 -16.96 34.36 -28.24
CA SER A 36 -17.73 35.60 -28.36
C SER A 36 -19.05 35.60 -27.56
N ASP A 37 -19.57 34.43 -27.15
CA ASP A 37 -20.89 34.28 -26.54
C ASP A 37 -20.84 33.94 -25.05
N SER A 38 -19.66 34.02 -24.42
CA SER A 38 -19.51 33.67 -23.01
C SER A 38 -20.07 34.76 -22.09
N THR A 39 -21.31 34.58 -21.64
CA THR A 39 -21.88 35.42 -20.57
C THR A 39 -21.26 35.05 -19.21
N PRO A 40 -21.24 35.98 -18.22
CA PRO A 40 -20.65 35.73 -16.91
C PRO A 40 -21.38 34.64 -16.10
N ASP A 41 -22.59 34.24 -16.49
CA ASP A 41 -23.37 33.20 -15.81
C ASP A 41 -23.55 31.90 -16.64
N ALA A 42 -22.81 31.76 -17.75
CA ALA A 42 -23.00 30.64 -18.69
C ALA A 42 -22.46 29.29 -18.20
N CYS A 43 -21.44 29.28 -17.34
CA CYS A 43 -20.72 28.08 -16.96
C CYS A 43 -20.90 27.77 -15.47
N SER A 44 -21.47 26.61 -15.14
CA SER A 44 -21.37 26.03 -13.80
C SER A 44 -20.14 25.11 -13.73
N TYR A 45 -19.24 25.36 -12.77
CA TYR A 45 -17.98 24.63 -12.65
C TYR A 45 -17.49 24.50 -11.20
N HIS A 46 -16.44 23.69 -11.01
CA HIS A 46 -15.76 23.49 -9.74
C HIS A 46 -14.42 24.23 -9.69
N LEU A 47 -14.11 24.83 -8.52
CA LEU A 47 -12.84 25.53 -8.29
C LEU A 47 -11.69 24.59 -7.95
N GLY A 48 -12.00 23.49 -7.26
CA GLY A 48 -11.01 22.53 -6.76
C GLY A 48 -10.96 21.27 -7.61
N PRO A 49 -9.85 20.52 -7.56
CA PRO A 49 -9.71 19.25 -8.25
C PRO A 49 -10.69 18.18 -7.72
N ALA A 50 -10.88 17.12 -8.50
CA ALA A 50 -11.62 15.94 -8.05
C ALA A 50 -10.82 15.21 -6.96
N ILE A 51 -11.52 14.76 -5.91
CA ILE A 51 -10.97 14.02 -4.77
C ILE A 51 -11.54 12.60 -4.76
N PHE A 52 -10.67 11.62 -4.50
CA PHE A 52 -11.03 10.21 -4.41
C PHE A 52 -10.43 9.62 -3.13
N HIS A 53 -11.23 9.40 -2.09
CA HIS A 53 -10.80 8.84 -0.80
C HIS A 53 -11.91 7.97 -0.21
N ASP A 54 -11.56 6.88 0.47
CA ASP A 54 -12.50 5.95 1.14
C ASP A 54 -13.70 5.52 0.28
N ARG A 55 -13.43 5.15 -0.98
CA ARG A 55 -14.43 4.77 -2.00
C ARG A 55 -15.42 5.86 -2.38
N GLY A 56 -15.28 7.06 -1.84
CA GLY A 56 -16.04 8.23 -2.22
C GLY A 56 -15.32 9.07 -3.27
N LYS A 57 -16.11 9.75 -4.10
CA LYS A 57 -15.70 10.59 -5.22
C LYS A 57 -16.36 11.96 -5.07
N GLY A 58 -15.63 13.04 -5.28
CA GLY A 58 -16.22 14.38 -5.17
C GLY A 58 -15.29 15.48 -5.64
N TRP A 59 -15.66 16.73 -5.38
CA TRP A 59 -14.85 17.91 -5.74
C TRP A 59 -14.39 18.63 -4.49
N ALA A 60 -13.12 19.03 -4.44
CA ALA A 60 -12.55 19.71 -3.27
C ALA A 60 -13.24 21.04 -2.93
N CYS A 61 -13.91 21.70 -3.90
CA CYS A 61 -14.65 22.95 -3.63
C CYS A 61 -16.00 22.73 -2.91
N CYS A 62 -16.61 21.54 -3.01
CA CYS A 62 -17.94 21.29 -2.48
C CYS A 62 -17.82 20.86 -1.01
N ARG A 63 -18.22 21.74 -0.07
CA ARG A 63 -18.11 21.48 1.38
C ARG A 63 -19.27 20.67 1.96
N ASP A 64 -20.49 20.87 1.44
CA ASP A 64 -21.70 20.32 2.06
C ASP A 64 -22.34 19.21 1.21
N LYS A 65 -23.09 19.59 0.16
CA LYS A 65 -23.76 18.63 -0.73
C LYS A 65 -22.81 18.16 -1.82
N HIS A 66 -22.77 16.85 -2.05
CA HIS A 66 -21.94 16.19 -3.09
C HIS A 66 -20.42 16.23 -2.85
N ARG A 67 -19.96 16.46 -1.61
CA ARG A 67 -18.54 16.30 -1.24
C ARG A 67 -18.05 14.87 -1.46
N LEU A 68 -18.93 13.90 -1.26
CA LEU A 68 -18.61 12.48 -1.33
C LEU A 68 -19.78 11.69 -1.91
N VAL A 69 -19.54 11.15 -3.10
CA VAL A 69 -20.49 10.38 -3.88
C VAL A 69 -19.89 9.00 -4.13
N TYR A 70 -20.67 7.95 -3.96
CA TYR A 70 -20.16 6.56 -4.03
C TYR A 70 -20.33 5.91 -5.41
N SER A 71 -21.18 6.47 -6.27
CA SER A 71 -21.38 6.00 -7.64
C SER A 71 -20.70 6.90 -8.67
N TRP A 72 -20.25 6.32 -9.78
CA TRP A 72 -19.63 7.08 -10.87
C TRP A 72 -20.62 8.02 -11.57
N GLU A 73 -21.83 7.54 -11.84
CA GLU A 73 -22.87 8.29 -12.53
C GLU A 73 -23.31 9.53 -11.74
N GLU A 74 -23.38 9.42 -10.42
CA GLU A 74 -23.72 10.54 -9.56
C GLU A 74 -22.55 11.52 -9.45
N PHE A 75 -21.29 11.06 -9.50
CA PHE A 75 -20.11 11.93 -9.57
C PHE A 75 -20.10 12.78 -10.86
N GLU A 76 -20.44 12.19 -12.01
CA GLU A 76 -20.55 12.93 -13.27
C GLU A 76 -21.71 13.92 -13.30
N ARG A 77 -22.76 13.68 -12.50
CA ARG A 77 -23.94 14.54 -12.38
C ARG A 77 -23.77 15.66 -11.34
N ILE A 78 -22.66 15.69 -10.57
CA ILE A 78 -22.45 16.75 -9.58
C ILE A 78 -22.47 18.11 -10.29
N PRO A 79 -23.41 19.01 -9.96
CA PRO A 79 -23.46 20.33 -10.56
C PRO A 79 -22.29 21.19 -10.05
N GLY A 80 -21.78 22.06 -10.92
CA GLY A 80 -20.72 23.01 -10.55
C GLY A 80 -21.06 23.83 -9.30
N CYS A 81 -20.09 23.97 -8.39
CA CYS A 81 -20.23 24.74 -7.15
C CYS A 81 -20.22 26.27 -7.37
N GLN A 82 -19.70 26.72 -8.51
CA GLN A 82 -19.49 28.11 -8.88
C GLN A 82 -20.13 28.38 -10.25
N VAL A 83 -20.64 29.59 -10.46
CA VAL A 83 -21.08 30.07 -11.77
C VAL A 83 -20.10 31.15 -12.26
N GLY A 84 -19.77 31.16 -13.54
CA GLY A 84 -18.87 32.11 -14.19
C GLY A 84 -18.87 32.00 -15.71
N PRO A 85 -18.00 32.72 -16.42
CA PRO A 85 -17.82 32.58 -17.86
C PRO A 85 -17.11 31.26 -18.22
N HIS A 86 -17.33 30.77 -19.44
CA HIS A 86 -16.58 29.66 -19.97
C HIS A 86 -15.12 30.06 -20.22
N SER A 87 -14.19 29.14 -19.95
CA SER A 87 -12.76 29.37 -20.20
C SER A 87 -12.18 28.34 -21.16
N ALA A 88 -11.40 28.82 -22.13
CA ALA A 88 -10.62 28.01 -23.05
C ALA A 88 -9.26 27.57 -22.46
N THR A 89 -8.85 28.20 -21.35
CA THR A 89 -7.65 27.88 -20.58
C THR A 89 -8.02 27.22 -19.26
N ALA A 90 -7.24 26.24 -18.83
CA ALA A 90 -7.43 25.63 -17.53
C ALA A 90 -7.16 26.70 -16.46
N ARG A 91 -8.10 26.89 -15.52
CA ARG A 91 -7.85 27.75 -14.37
C ARG A 91 -6.72 27.13 -13.54
N PRO A 92 -5.76 27.92 -13.04
CA PRO A 92 -4.75 27.39 -12.13
C PRO A 92 -5.43 26.72 -10.95
N GLN A 93 -5.17 25.42 -10.79
CA GLN A 93 -5.81 24.54 -9.79
C GLN A 93 -5.43 24.93 -8.35
N ASN A 94 -4.48 25.84 -8.19
CA ASN A 94 -3.81 26.17 -6.93
C ASN A 94 -3.79 27.67 -6.62
N ALA A 95 -4.43 28.54 -7.41
CA ALA A 95 -4.24 29.99 -7.24
C ALA A 95 -4.84 30.56 -5.95
N ASP A 96 -5.81 29.88 -5.34
CA ASP A 96 -6.50 30.36 -4.13
C ASP A 96 -6.61 29.27 -3.03
N ILE A 97 -5.74 28.25 -3.05
CA ILE A 97 -5.59 27.41 -1.86
C ILE A 97 -4.67 28.20 -0.93
N ALA A 98 -5.26 28.97 -0.02
CA ALA A 98 -4.54 29.49 1.12
C ALA A 98 -3.77 28.31 1.73
N LEU A 99 -2.44 28.39 1.67
CA LEU A 99 -1.55 27.39 2.24
C LEU A 99 -2.05 27.15 3.66
N SER A 100 -2.37 25.89 3.98
CA SER A 100 -2.84 25.61 5.33
C SER A 100 -1.73 26.04 6.30
N PRO A 101 -2.08 26.44 7.54
CA PRO A 101 -1.08 26.80 8.55
C PRO A 101 -0.01 25.70 8.74
N THR A 102 -0.37 24.44 8.44
CA THR A 102 0.52 23.29 8.43
C THR A 102 1.56 23.33 7.31
N VAL A 103 1.19 23.77 6.10
CA VAL A 103 2.16 23.88 4.99
C VAL A 103 3.11 25.06 5.22
N GLU A 104 2.61 26.19 5.72
CA GLU A 104 3.48 27.32 6.11
C GLU A 104 4.45 26.94 7.24
N ALA A 105 3.99 26.16 8.23
CA ALA A 105 4.85 25.63 9.27
C ALA A 105 5.89 24.66 8.71
N ALA A 106 5.51 23.77 7.78
CA ALA A 106 6.43 22.82 7.16
C ALA A 106 7.52 23.52 6.33
N MET A 107 7.16 24.57 5.57
CA MET A 107 8.15 25.34 4.80
C MET A 107 9.14 26.08 5.71
N ARG A 108 8.67 26.63 6.84
CA ARG A 108 9.56 27.26 7.84
C ARG A 108 10.50 26.26 8.53
N VAL A 109 10.08 25.01 8.69
CA VAL A 109 10.94 23.95 9.22
C VAL A 109 12.01 23.55 8.18
N GLN A 110 11.63 23.42 6.90
CA GLN A 110 12.57 23.11 5.82
C GLN A 110 13.64 24.18 5.63
N GLU A 111 13.31 25.47 5.73
CA GLU A 111 14.29 26.55 5.61
C GLU A 111 15.28 26.57 6.79
N ARG A 112 14.86 26.05 7.96
CA ARG A 112 15.70 25.88 9.15
C ARG A 112 16.56 24.62 9.11
N GLU A 113 16.10 23.55 8.46
CA GLU A 113 16.88 22.33 8.21
C GLU A 113 17.91 22.51 7.09
N ALA A 114 17.61 23.30 6.06
CA ALA A 114 18.54 23.60 4.96
C ALA A 114 19.77 24.43 5.41
N ALA A 115 19.68 25.11 6.56
CA ALA A 115 20.77 25.88 7.15
C ALA A 115 21.62 25.10 8.18
N ALA A 116 21.23 23.88 8.56
CA ALA A 116 21.96 23.07 9.53
C ALA A 116 22.72 21.92 8.84
N PRO A 117 24.04 21.78 9.03
CA PRO A 117 24.75 20.59 8.57
C PRO A 117 24.19 19.36 9.30
N MET A 118 23.82 18.33 8.54
CA MET A 118 23.27 17.07 9.07
C MET A 118 24.25 16.47 10.08
N LYS A 119 23.87 16.45 11.36
CA LYS A 119 24.60 15.69 12.39
C LYS A 119 24.40 14.20 12.16
N THR A 120 25.45 13.40 12.38
CA THR A 120 25.33 11.95 12.25
C THR A 120 24.52 11.36 13.41
N ALA A 121 23.93 10.18 13.22
CA ALA A 121 23.24 9.47 14.30
C ALA A 121 24.15 9.22 15.52
N ALA A 122 25.48 9.11 15.30
CA ALA A 122 26.47 8.96 16.35
C ALA A 122 26.67 10.25 17.17
N ASP A 123 26.54 11.42 16.55
CA ASP A 123 26.62 12.71 17.24
C ASP A 123 25.38 12.94 18.11
N PHE A 124 24.20 12.58 17.60
CA PHE A 124 22.94 12.70 18.34
C PHE A 124 22.89 11.77 19.57
N ASN A 125 23.35 10.52 19.45
CA ASN A 125 23.42 9.58 20.58
C ASN A 125 24.42 10.00 21.66
N ARG A 126 25.48 10.74 21.28
CA ARG A 126 26.47 11.26 22.22
C ARG A 126 25.97 12.50 22.97
N GLU A 127 25.18 13.34 22.31
CA GLU A 127 24.61 14.57 22.88
C GLU A 127 23.33 14.31 23.71
N ASN A 128 22.66 13.16 23.51
CA ASN A 128 21.48 12.74 24.27
C ASN A 128 21.65 11.31 24.84
N PRO A 129 22.47 11.13 25.89
CA PRO A 129 22.71 9.81 26.49
C PRO A 129 21.47 9.23 27.22
N ASP A 130 20.53 10.07 27.65
CA ASP A 130 19.31 9.67 28.37
C ASP A 130 18.02 9.83 27.53
N ALA A 131 18.13 9.99 26.20
CA ALA A 131 16.93 10.04 25.36
C ALA A 131 16.18 8.70 25.45
N PRO A 132 14.85 8.71 25.66
CA PRO A 132 14.03 7.51 25.57
C PRO A 132 13.91 7.13 24.09
N THR A 133 14.99 6.61 23.50
CA THR A 133 14.91 5.83 22.27
C THR A 133 14.03 4.64 22.59
N GLY A 134 12.77 4.70 22.16
CA GLY A 134 11.74 3.68 22.33
C GLY A 134 12.03 2.34 21.63
N LEU A 135 13.29 2.07 21.34
CA LEU A 135 13.84 0.76 21.06
C LEU A 135 15.18 0.71 21.79
N LYS A 136 15.14 0.31 23.05
CA LYS A 136 16.26 -0.40 23.64
C LYS A 136 16.45 -1.62 22.72
N VAL A 137 17.40 -1.55 21.80
CA VAL A 137 17.97 -2.76 21.21
C VAL A 137 18.72 -3.39 22.36
N GLU A 138 17.97 -4.10 23.20
CA GLU A 138 18.53 -5.08 24.08
C GLU A 138 19.38 -5.98 23.20
N ALA A 139 20.63 -6.23 23.62
CA ALA A 139 21.44 -7.32 23.09
C ALA A 139 20.52 -8.52 22.86
N PRO A 140 20.65 -9.25 21.73
CA PRO A 140 19.65 -10.22 21.28
C PRO A 140 19.23 -11.05 22.48
N SER A 141 18.03 -10.76 22.99
CA SER A 141 17.48 -11.53 24.08
C SER A 141 17.41 -12.94 23.53
N GLU A 142 17.98 -13.91 24.25
CA GLU A 142 17.94 -15.31 23.87
C GLU A 142 16.52 -15.61 23.41
N VAL A 143 16.35 -15.82 22.09
CA VAL A 143 15.05 -16.10 21.51
C VAL A 143 14.67 -17.44 22.12
N LYS A 144 13.78 -17.40 23.13
CA LYS A 144 13.29 -18.60 23.79
C LYS A 144 12.75 -19.50 22.68
N ARG A 145 13.44 -20.61 22.44
CA ARG A 145 13.05 -21.57 21.41
C ARG A 145 11.58 -21.94 21.63
N PRO A 146 10.75 -21.99 20.56
CA PRO A 146 9.37 -22.39 20.69
C PRO A 146 9.30 -23.76 21.37
N LYS A 147 8.79 -23.83 22.60
CA LYS A 147 8.76 -25.08 23.35
C LYS A 147 7.64 -25.96 22.79
N CYS A 148 7.98 -27.12 22.24
CA CYS A 148 6.99 -28.16 22.00
C CYS A 148 6.80 -28.99 23.28
N THR A 149 5.56 -29.39 23.57
CA THR A 149 5.29 -30.43 24.58
C THR A 149 5.27 -31.78 23.90
N ARG A 150 6.20 -32.67 24.26
CA ARG A 150 6.16 -34.10 23.91
C ARG A 150 4.87 -34.71 24.46
N LYS A 151 4.20 -35.53 23.66
CA LYS A 151 3.06 -36.32 24.11
C LYS A 151 3.56 -37.62 24.75
N ASP A 152 2.74 -38.18 25.64
CA ASP A 152 3.04 -39.44 26.33
C ASP A 152 3.24 -40.62 25.36
N ASP A 153 2.63 -40.54 24.17
CA ASP A 153 2.76 -41.52 23.08
C ASP A 153 4.15 -41.49 22.38
N GLY A 154 5.10 -40.68 22.84
CA GLY A 154 6.42 -40.55 22.23
C GLY A 154 6.43 -39.78 20.90
N THR A 155 5.40 -38.96 20.67
CA THR A 155 5.31 -38.07 19.50
C THR A 155 5.46 -36.61 19.91
N ALA A 156 6.07 -35.79 19.05
CA ALA A 156 6.21 -34.36 19.23
C ALA A 156 5.89 -33.60 17.95
N ARG A 157 5.52 -32.32 18.07
CA ARG A 157 5.33 -31.44 16.92
C ARG A 157 6.64 -30.74 16.60
N CYS A 158 7.07 -30.85 15.35
CA CYS A 158 8.27 -30.18 14.90
C CYS A 158 8.11 -28.65 14.93
N VAL A 159 9.12 -27.97 15.47
CA VAL A 159 9.15 -26.50 15.61
C VAL A 159 9.99 -25.81 14.53
N ARG A 160 10.61 -26.58 13.62
CA ARG A 160 11.32 -26.01 12.45
C ARG A 160 10.33 -25.29 11.54
N LYS A 161 10.75 -24.14 11.03
CA LYS A 161 9.95 -23.26 10.17
C LYS A 161 9.48 -24.02 8.91
N GLY A 162 8.17 -24.06 8.69
CA GLY A 162 7.57 -24.72 7.52
C GLY A 162 7.32 -26.22 7.65
N CYS A 163 7.80 -26.90 8.70
CA CYS A 163 7.53 -28.34 8.89
C CYS A 163 6.21 -28.57 9.63
N GLN A 164 6.11 -28.18 10.91
CA GLN A 164 4.91 -28.32 11.76
C GLN A 164 4.31 -29.74 11.87
N GLN A 165 4.97 -30.76 11.31
CA GLN A 165 4.54 -32.15 11.36
C GLN A 165 4.66 -32.74 12.76
N ILE A 166 3.80 -33.70 13.08
CA ILE A 166 3.93 -34.52 14.27
C ILE A 166 4.80 -35.71 13.89
N PHE A 167 5.92 -35.90 14.59
CA PHE A 167 6.87 -36.97 14.34
C PHE A 167 7.06 -37.82 15.60
N ALA A 168 7.41 -39.10 15.40
CA ALA A 168 7.81 -39.98 16.49
C ALA A 168 9.30 -39.79 16.76
N LEU A 169 9.68 -39.56 18.02
CA LEU A 169 11.08 -39.27 18.36
C LEU A 169 12.02 -40.43 18.01
N ARG A 170 11.53 -41.67 18.07
CA ARG A 170 12.31 -42.88 17.77
C ARG A 170 12.66 -43.01 16.28
N ASP A 171 11.82 -42.48 15.41
CA ASP A 171 11.93 -42.66 13.96
C ASP A 171 12.48 -41.40 13.26
N ASN A 172 13.06 -40.46 14.04
CA ASN A 172 13.61 -39.21 13.54
C ASN A 172 14.98 -39.43 12.87
N GLY A 173 15.01 -39.41 11.54
CA GLY A 173 16.23 -39.54 10.75
C GLY A 173 16.81 -38.19 10.27
N PRO A 174 18.06 -38.17 9.79
CA PRO A 174 18.76 -36.96 9.34
C PRO A 174 18.16 -36.25 8.12
N ARG A 175 17.18 -36.86 7.44
CA ARG A 175 16.47 -36.28 6.29
C ARG A 175 14.96 -36.34 6.45
N ALA A 176 14.47 -36.54 7.68
CA ALA A 176 13.04 -36.71 7.95
C ALA A 176 12.28 -35.37 7.88
N CYS A 177 12.94 -34.26 8.24
CA CYS A 177 12.35 -32.92 8.28
C CYS A 177 12.76 -32.11 7.06
N THR A 178 11.79 -31.49 6.37
CA THR A 178 12.03 -30.43 5.37
C THR A 178 11.62 -29.09 5.96
N TYR A 179 12.53 -28.13 6.05
CA TYR A 179 12.27 -26.85 6.72
C TYR A 179 12.97 -25.68 6.03
N HIS A 180 12.62 -24.47 6.45
CA HIS A 180 13.25 -23.22 6.01
C HIS A 180 14.25 -22.74 7.05
N VAL A 181 15.50 -22.51 6.64
CA VAL A 181 16.55 -21.91 7.51
C VAL A 181 16.33 -20.40 7.65
N GLY A 182 15.86 -19.78 6.56
CA GLY A 182 15.64 -18.34 6.48
C GLY A 182 14.44 -17.84 7.28
N GLU A 183 14.37 -16.53 7.46
CA GLU A 183 13.23 -15.85 8.06
C GLU A 183 12.13 -15.57 7.03
N PRO A 184 10.86 -15.53 7.44
CA PRO A 184 9.78 -15.08 6.58
C PRO A 184 9.96 -13.59 6.26
N VAL A 185 9.97 -13.24 4.98
CA VAL A 185 10.07 -11.87 4.49
C VAL A 185 8.73 -11.44 3.92
N PHE A 186 8.20 -10.33 4.42
CA PHE A 186 6.96 -9.72 3.95
C PHE A 186 7.26 -8.31 3.44
N TRP A 187 7.22 -8.13 2.13
CA TRP A 187 7.53 -6.84 1.51
C TRP A 187 6.57 -6.57 0.35
N ASP A 188 5.97 -5.39 0.33
CA ASP A 188 5.08 -4.92 -0.75
C ASP A 188 4.03 -5.97 -1.19
N THR A 189 3.27 -6.49 -0.22
CA THR A 189 2.28 -7.58 -0.34
C THR A 189 2.82 -8.97 -0.68
N SER A 190 4.07 -9.06 -1.13
CA SER A 190 4.79 -10.29 -1.41
C SER A 190 5.30 -10.95 -0.13
N LYS A 191 5.27 -12.29 -0.09
CA LYS A 191 5.62 -13.13 1.06
C LYS A 191 6.53 -14.24 0.56
N TYR A 192 7.72 -14.36 1.13
CA TYR A 192 8.66 -15.40 0.75
C TYR A 192 9.57 -15.75 1.92
N TRP A 193 10.31 -16.84 1.81
CA TRP A 193 11.32 -17.20 2.81
C TRP A 193 12.67 -16.63 2.37
N GLY A 194 13.44 -16.03 3.30
CA GLY A 194 14.76 -15.47 2.98
C GLY A 194 15.74 -16.49 2.38
N CYS A 195 15.58 -17.78 2.69
CA CYS A 195 16.32 -18.88 2.08
C CYS A 195 15.81 -19.28 0.69
N CYS A 196 14.62 -18.83 0.29
CA CYS A 196 13.96 -19.13 -0.98
C CYS A 196 13.35 -17.87 -1.62
N PRO A 197 14.16 -16.92 -2.09
CA PRO A 197 13.67 -15.69 -2.71
C PRO A 197 12.88 -15.94 -4.00
N GLY A 198 13.06 -17.10 -4.65
CA GLY A 198 12.30 -17.48 -5.84
C GLY A 198 10.87 -17.98 -5.58
N GLN A 199 10.48 -18.22 -4.31
CA GLN A 199 9.15 -18.73 -3.94
C GLN A 199 8.27 -17.62 -3.36
N VAL A 200 8.04 -16.58 -4.18
CA VAL A 200 7.20 -15.46 -3.79
C VAL A 200 5.73 -15.83 -3.90
N LYS A 201 4.99 -15.63 -2.81
CA LYS A 201 3.54 -15.81 -2.71
C LYS A 201 2.89 -14.49 -2.29
N TYR A 202 1.73 -14.21 -2.83
CA TYR A 202 0.97 -13.00 -2.46
C TYR A 202 -0.10 -13.31 -1.41
N ASP A 203 -0.55 -14.56 -1.35
CA ASP A 203 -1.51 -15.06 -0.37
C ASP A 203 -0.80 -15.74 0.82
N PHE A 204 -1.35 -15.59 2.03
CA PHE A 204 -0.73 -16.10 3.26
C PHE A 204 -0.85 -17.62 3.39
N ASP A 205 -1.98 -18.19 3.02
CA ASP A 205 -2.18 -19.65 3.07
C ASP A 205 -1.25 -20.36 2.07
N SER A 206 -1.07 -19.75 0.90
CA SER A 206 -0.09 -20.19 -0.11
C SER A 206 1.35 -20.11 0.38
N PHE A 207 1.70 -19.12 1.21
CA PHE A 207 3.03 -18.98 1.81
C PHE A 207 3.33 -20.10 2.83
N LEU A 208 2.35 -20.46 3.68
CA LEU A 208 2.50 -21.55 4.66
C LEU A 208 2.71 -22.92 4.00
N LYS A 209 2.23 -23.10 2.77
CA LYS A 209 2.37 -24.33 1.98
C LYS A 209 3.70 -24.44 1.22
N VAL A 210 4.56 -23.41 1.26
CA VAL A 210 5.86 -23.46 0.59
C VAL A 210 6.73 -24.53 1.25
N PRO A 211 7.13 -25.61 0.53
CA PRO A 211 7.91 -26.69 1.10
C PRO A 211 9.26 -26.17 1.58
N GLY A 212 9.77 -26.74 2.67
CA GLY A 212 11.10 -26.44 3.19
C GLY A 212 12.18 -26.69 2.14
N CYS A 213 13.23 -25.86 2.16
CA CYS A 213 14.34 -25.96 1.23
C CYS A 213 15.54 -26.76 1.73
N GLU A 214 15.61 -27.00 3.04
CA GLU A 214 16.68 -27.74 3.69
C GLU A 214 16.12 -29.01 4.33
N THR A 215 16.94 -30.06 4.39
CA THR A 215 16.58 -31.34 5.05
C THR A 215 17.42 -31.58 6.30
N GLY A 216 16.80 -32.12 7.35
CA GLY A 216 17.49 -32.39 8.61
C GLY A 216 16.66 -33.29 9.53
N TYR A 217 17.05 -33.33 10.80
CA TYR A 217 16.23 -33.91 11.87
C TYR A 217 15.01 -33.02 12.16
N HIS A 218 13.92 -33.63 12.60
CA HIS A 218 12.86 -32.86 13.25
C HIS A 218 13.36 -32.35 14.60
N ASP A 219 13.08 -31.09 14.88
CA ASP A 219 13.40 -30.45 16.15
C ASP A 219 12.11 -30.24 16.96
N ASP A 220 12.13 -30.57 18.25
CA ASP A 220 11.06 -30.31 19.22
C ASP A 220 11.47 -29.29 20.30
N ALA A 221 12.59 -28.60 20.10
CA ALA A 221 13.21 -27.65 21.02
C ALA A 221 13.66 -28.25 22.36
N SER A 222 13.84 -29.58 22.45
CA SER A 222 14.47 -30.19 23.63
C SER A 222 15.99 -30.04 23.65
N GLY A 223 16.60 -29.82 22.50
CA GLY A 223 18.06 -29.83 22.32
C GLY A 223 18.66 -31.17 21.90
N ASP A 224 17.87 -32.24 21.84
CA ASP A 224 18.36 -33.60 21.57
C ASP A 224 18.77 -33.81 20.09
N PHE A 225 18.27 -32.96 19.19
CA PHE A 225 18.42 -33.10 17.73
C PHE A 225 18.98 -31.83 17.06
N ASP A 226 19.68 -30.98 17.83
CA ASP A 226 20.33 -29.80 17.26
C ASP A 226 21.49 -30.24 16.36
N ASP A 227 21.46 -29.82 15.09
CA ASP A 227 22.49 -30.15 14.09
C ASP A 227 23.89 -29.67 14.56
N ASP A 228 23.94 -28.59 15.36
CA ASP A 228 25.16 -28.03 15.97
C ASP A 228 25.68 -28.88 17.14
N ALA A 229 24.78 -29.40 17.99
CA ALA A 229 25.13 -30.29 19.09
C ALA A 229 25.56 -31.68 18.58
N THR A 230 24.95 -32.15 17.51
CA THR A 230 25.31 -33.42 16.86
C THR A 230 26.71 -33.32 16.23
N ALA A 231 27.03 -32.19 15.59
CA ALA A 231 28.37 -31.91 15.09
C ALA A 231 29.41 -31.88 16.22
N ALA A 232 29.12 -31.18 17.33
CA ALA A 232 30.00 -31.13 18.50
C ALA A 232 30.22 -32.51 19.15
N ALA A 233 29.18 -33.36 19.23
CA ALA A 233 29.29 -34.71 19.77
C ALA A 233 30.13 -35.64 18.87
N THR A 234 30.01 -35.54 17.54
CA THR A 234 30.87 -36.30 16.62
C THR A 234 32.33 -35.86 16.66
N VAL A 235 32.61 -34.56 16.83
CA VAL A 235 34.00 -34.07 16.94
C VAL A 235 34.63 -34.49 18.28
N ALA A 236 33.87 -34.46 19.38
CA ALA A 236 34.34 -34.95 20.68
C ALA A 236 34.63 -36.46 20.69
N ALA A 237 33.83 -37.26 19.98
CA ALA A 237 34.06 -38.70 19.84
C ALA A 237 35.30 -39.03 18.99
N PHE A 238 35.68 -38.16 18.05
CA PHE A 238 36.83 -38.37 17.17
C PHE A 238 38.15 -37.85 17.77
N GLN A 239 38.11 -36.88 18.70
CA GLN A 239 39.29 -36.33 19.38
C GLN A 239 39.64 -37.06 20.68
N GLY A 240 38.81 -38.02 21.11
CA GLY A 240 39.01 -38.84 22.31
C GLY A 240 39.45 -40.28 22.05
N ALA A 241 39.89 -40.62 20.84
CA ALA A 241 40.39 -41.94 20.44
C ALA A 241 41.87 -41.89 20.05
#